data_AF-A0A2M7ALS1-F1
#
_entry.id   AF-A0A2M7ALS1-F1
#
_cell.length_a   1.000
_cell.length_b   1.000
_cell.length_c   1.000
_cell.angle_alpha   90.00
_cell.angle_beta   90.00
_cell.angle_gamma   90.00
#
_symmetry.space_group_name_H-M   'P 1'
#
loop_
_entity.id
_entity.type
_entity.pdbx_description
1 polymer ?
#
loop_
_entity_poly.entity_id
_entity_poly.type
_entity_poly.pdbx_seq_one_letter_code
_entity_poly.pdbx_strand_id
1 'polypeptide(L)'
;MCRQCQETFDFLRGFYPRGKPTEAGGMIRLIHQSFVEKAPLRFVGFWGAGLKAKPDKADQIWLARFAEELIFPLSRHFGLQAEMTFILADAHALQNDSTPDGWERDSGYLEQVGRFLVQSGFKARWLSWLWAKWWKTTPSFRFPSEEWWRLNDYLRQELLRMAQNHHRKDESVEEAAWRYVAMRSLEAPRLAEEYAGAIFHCFAGREMRPVLPSMPTLFLKSTLGEKGVHNPWFWFLE
;
A
#
# COMPACT_ATOMS: atom_id res chain seq x y z
N MET A 1 -2.93 25.01 16.95
CA MET A 1 -2.65 23.62 16.56
C MET A 1 -2.24 22.86 17.80
N CYS A 2 -2.86 21.71 18.10
CA CYS A 2 -2.55 20.93 19.30
C CYS A 2 -1.10 20.40 19.22
N ARG A 3 -0.31 20.64 20.27
CA ARG A 3 1.10 20.20 20.36
C ARG A 3 1.25 18.70 20.13
N GLN A 4 0.37 17.91 20.75
CA GLN A 4 0.35 16.45 20.62
C GLN A 4 0.11 16.01 19.17
N CYS A 5 -0.75 16.70 18.41
CA CYS A 5 -0.96 16.37 16.99
C CYS A 5 0.31 16.60 16.16
N GLN A 6 1.07 17.66 16.46
CA GLN A 6 2.33 17.93 15.78
C GLN A 6 3.39 16.88 16.12
N GLU A 7 3.51 16.51 17.40
CA GLU A 7 4.44 15.46 17.85
C GLU A 7 4.11 14.09 17.23
N THR A 8 2.83 13.71 17.17
CA THR A 8 2.39 12.48 16.46
C THR A 8 2.70 12.56 14.97
N PHE A 9 2.46 13.71 14.32
CA PHE A 9 2.80 13.89 12.92
C PHE A 9 4.31 13.80 12.68
N ASP A 10 5.14 14.38 13.54
CA ASP A 10 6.60 14.31 13.44
C ASP A 10 7.12 12.89 13.65
N PHE A 11 6.51 12.12 14.55
CA PHE A 11 6.76 10.69 14.69
C PHE A 11 6.46 9.93 13.39
N LEU A 12 5.27 10.12 12.81
CA LEU A 12 4.90 9.47 11.54
C LEU A 12 5.81 9.91 10.38
N ARG A 13 6.23 11.18 10.38
CA ARG A 13 7.17 11.73 9.42
C ARG A 13 8.56 11.10 9.55
N GLY A 14 8.93 10.59 10.73
CA GLY A 14 10.20 9.90 10.96
C GLY A 14 10.39 8.65 10.08
N PHE A 15 9.31 8.04 9.61
CA PHE A 15 9.37 6.86 8.74
C PHE A 15 9.67 7.16 7.27
N TYR A 16 9.84 8.43 6.91
CA TYR A 16 10.16 8.86 5.54
C TYR A 16 11.67 8.76 5.24
N PRO A 17 12.07 8.05 4.17
CA PRO A 17 13.49 7.84 3.89
C PRO A 17 14.24 9.09 3.41
N ARG A 18 13.57 10.12 2.85
CA ARG A 18 14.21 11.37 2.34
C ARG A 18 13.23 12.40 1.75
N GLY A 19 12.04 12.60 2.31
CA GLY A 19 11.07 13.55 1.75
C GLY A 19 9.96 13.98 2.70
N LYS A 20 9.42 15.20 2.50
CA LYS A 20 8.23 15.66 3.25
C LYS A 20 7.01 14.81 2.85
N PRO A 21 6.12 14.44 3.80
CA PRO A 21 4.85 13.79 3.48
C PRO A 21 4.08 14.57 2.42
N THR A 22 3.47 13.85 1.48
CA THR A 22 2.47 14.49 0.62
C THR A 22 1.28 14.83 1.48
N GLU A 23 0.84 16.09 1.43
CA GLU A 23 -0.34 16.56 2.16
C GLU A 23 -0.20 16.53 3.69
N ALA A 24 0.91 17.04 4.21
CA ALA A 24 1.15 17.20 5.66
C ALA A 24 -0.07 17.78 6.42
N GLY A 25 -0.69 18.82 5.88
CA GLY A 25 -1.89 19.43 6.46
C GLY A 25 -3.09 18.47 6.51
N GLY A 26 -3.24 17.59 5.52
CA GLY A 26 -4.27 16.53 5.53
C GLY A 26 -4.02 15.51 6.64
N MET A 27 -2.78 15.05 6.79
CA MET A 27 -2.40 14.09 7.84
C MET A 27 -2.60 14.69 9.24
N ILE A 28 -2.16 15.93 9.47
CA ILE A 28 -2.35 16.63 10.76
C ILE A 28 -3.84 16.77 11.08
N ARG A 29 -4.69 17.07 10.08
CA ARG A 29 -6.15 17.13 10.28
C ARG A 29 -6.73 15.79 10.73
N LEU A 30 -6.31 14.68 10.10
CA LEU A 30 -6.76 13.34 10.48
C LEU A 30 -6.33 12.97 11.91
N ILE A 31 -5.07 13.25 12.26
CA ILE A 31 -4.56 13.04 13.62
C ILE A 31 -5.39 13.84 14.64
N HIS A 32 -5.61 15.12 14.36
CA HIS A 32 -6.41 16.00 15.22
C HIS A 32 -7.84 15.48 15.38
N GLN A 33 -8.47 15.06 14.28
CA GLN A 33 -9.81 14.49 14.30
C GLN A 33 -9.88 13.23 15.17
N SER A 34 -8.94 12.30 15.02
CA SER A 34 -8.86 11.10 15.85
C SER A 34 -8.73 11.41 17.34
N PHE A 35 -7.96 12.43 17.72
CA PHE A 35 -7.89 12.89 19.11
C PHE A 35 -9.21 13.45 19.64
N VAL A 36 -9.86 14.34 18.87
CA VAL A 36 -11.11 14.99 19.27
C VAL A 36 -12.24 13.98 19.40
N GLU A 37 -12.36 13.07 18.42
CA GLU A 37 -13.43 12.07 18.36
C GLU A 37 -13.15 10.85 19.23
N LYS A 38 -11.94 10.74 19.81
CA LYS A 38 -11.45 9.53 20.50
C LYS A 38 -11.60 8.28 19.63
N ALA A 39 -11.41 8.44 18.33
CA ALA A 39 -11.51 7.39 17.34
C ALA A 39 -10.10 6.92 16.93
N PRO A 40 -9.92 5.65 16.51
CA PRO A 40 -8.64 5.19 16.02
C PRO A 40 -8.16 5.99 14.80
N LEU A 41 -6.86 6.27 14.74
CA LEU A 41 -6.22 6.75 13.52
C LEU A 41 -6.15 5.60 12.52
N ARG A 42 -6.89 5.73 11.41
CA ARG A 42 -7.04 4.67 10.42
C ARG A 42 -5.94 4.74 9.37
N PHE A 43 -5.39 3.58 9.03
CA PHE A 43 -4.43 3.41 7.97
C PHE A 43 -4.91 2.35 6.97
N VAL A 44 -4.54 2.51 5.71
CA VAL A 44 -4.87 1.54 4.65
C VAL A 44 -3.73 1.43 3.63
N GLY A 45 -3.44 0.24 3.15
CA GLY A 45 -2.42 0.02 2.14
C GLY A 45 -2.51 -1.35 1.50
N PHE A 46 -1.76 -1.56 0.43
CA PHE A 46 -1.77 -2.83 -0.30
C PHE A 46 -0.77 -3.84 0.27
N TRP A 47 -1.14 -5.10 0.21
CA TRP A 47 -0.22 -6.24 0.27
C TRP A 47 -0.27 -7.00 -1.05
N GLY A 48 0.85 -7.00 -1.79
CA GLY A 48 0.96 -7.68 -3.07
C GLY A 48 1.40 -9.14 -2.95
N ALA A 49 1.09 -9.95 -3.95
CA ALA A 49 1.72 -11.25 -4.15
C ALA A 49 3.03 -11.08 -4.93
N GLY A 50 4.04 -11.85 -4.55
CA GLY A 50 5.30 -11.96 -5.29
C GLY A 50 5.51 -13.40 -5.75
N LEU A 51 6.77 -13.78 -5.95
CA LEU A 51 7.14 -15.15 -6.34
C LEU A 51 7.00 -16.22 -5.25
N LYS A 52 6.64 -15.82 -4.04
CA LYS A 52 6.54 -16.71 -2.89
C LYS A 52 5.24 -17.50 -2.97
N ALA A 53 5.32 -18.83 -2.84
CA ALA A 53 4.14 -19.69 -2.70
C ALA A 53 3.54 -19.66 -1.29
N LYS A 54 4.31 -19.26 -0.29
CA LYS A 54 3.88 -19.15 1.12
C LYS A 54 4.63 -18.02 1.83
N PRO A 55 4.02 -17.37 2.83
CA PRO A 55 4.73 -16.39 3.62
C PRO A 55 5.86 -17.05 4.39
N ASP A 56 6.98 -16.34 4.51
CA ASP A 56 8.16 -16.81 5.19
C ASP A 56 8.42 -16.03 6.49
N LYS A 57 9.55 -16.33 7.14
CA LYS A 57 9.96 -15.65 8.38
C LYS A 57 10.14 -14.14 8.17
N ALA A 58 10.53 -13.69 6.97
CA ALA A 58 10.70 -12.27 6.71
C ALA A 58 9.34 -11.55 6.70
N ASP A 59 8.30 -12.16 6.12
CA ASP A 59 6.94 -11.61 6.15
C ASP A 59 6.41 -11.49 7.60
N GLN A 60 6.69 -12.49 8.45
CA GLN A 60 6.28 -12.48 9.85
C GLN A 60 7.03 -11.44 10.69
N ILE A 61 8.37 -11.37 10.56
CA ILE A 61 9.15 -10.38 11.31
C ILE A 61 8.78 -8.97 10.86
N TRP A 62 8.52 -8.79 9.57
CA TRP A 62 8.03 -7.53 9.05
C TRP A 62 6.75 -7.09 9.77
N LEU A 63 5.76 -7.99 9.86
CA LEU A 63 4.49 -7.67 10.47
C LEU A 63 4.62 -7.33 11.95
N ALA A 64 5.44 -8.10 12.68
CA ALA A 64 5.75 -7.84 14.08
C ALA A 64 6.37 -6.45 14.27
N ARG A 65 7.38 -6.10 13.46
CA ARG A 65 8.01 -4.78 13.50
C ARG A 65 7.08 -3.66 13.12
N PHE A 66 6.25 -3.88 12.11
CA PHE A 66 5.22 -2.92 11.72
C PHE A 66 4.29 -2.58 12.88
N ALA A 67 3.86 -3.59 13.64
CA ALA A 67 3.09 -3.38 14.84
C ALA A 67 3.89 -2.64 15.93
N GLU A 68 5.10 -3.11 16.22
CA GLU A 68 5.94 -2.62 17.33
C GLU A 68 6.47 -1.21 17.15
N GLU A 69 6.82 -0.85 15.92
CA GLU A 69 7.55 0.39 15.63
C GLU A 69 6.60 1.50 15.15
N LEU A 70 5.47 1.18 14.52
CA LEU A 70 4.51 2.18 14.05
C LEU A 70 3.21 2.20 14.88
N ILE A 71 2.58 1.05 15.07
CA ILE A 71 1.20 0.99 15.58
C ILE A 71 1.15 1.12 17.11
N PHE A 72 1.93 0.34 17.85
CA PHE A 72 1.95 0.39 19.31
C PHE A 72 2.47 1.72 19.88
N PRO A 73 3.48 2.38 19.29
CA PRO A 73 3.94 3.69 19.75
C PRO A 73 2.86 4.78 19.68
N LEU A 74 1.96 4.73 18.69
CA LEU A 74 0.80 5.64 18.63
C LEU A 74 -0.05 5.56 19.90
N SER A 75 -0.35 4.34 20.35
CA SER A 75 -1.12 4.16 21.58
C SER A 75 -0.30 4.44 22.83
N ARG A 76 0.96 3.98 22.89
CA ARG A 76 1.79 4.03 24.11
C ARG A 76 2.32 5.43 24.42
N HIS A 77 2.73 6.19 23.42
CA HIS A 77 3.34 7.50 23.61
C HIS A 77 2.38 8.66 23.38
N PHE A 78 1.42 8.47 22.47
CA PHE A 78 0.49 9.53 22.09
C PHE A 78 -0.94 9.29 22.57
N GLY A 79 -1.25 8.14 23.19
CA GLY A 79 -2.61 7.82 23.63
C GLY A 79 -3.61 7.65 22.47
N LEU A 80 -3.10 7.46 21.25
CA LEU A 80 -3.89 7.37 20.03
C LEU A 80 -3.99 5.92 19.59
N GLN A 81 -5.20 5.35 19.62
CA GLN A 81 -5.41 4.04 19.02
C GLN A 81 -5.20 4.11 17.51
N ALA A 82 -4.74 3.02 16.91
CA ALA A 82 -4.56 2.94 15.47
C ALA A 82 -5.22 1.67 14.93
N GLU A 83 -5.83 1.80 13.75
CA GLU A 83 -6.44 0.69 13.03
C GLU A 83 -5.77 0.59 11.66
N MET A 84 -5.33 -0.61 11.29
CA MET A 84 -4.70 -0.85 10.00
C MET A 84 -5.50 -1.84 9.17
N THR A 85 -5.77 -1.47 7.93
CA THR A 85 -6.39 -2.33 6.91
C THR A 85 -5.43 -2.60 5.77
N PHE A 86 -5.10 -3.87 5.55
CA PHE A 86 -4.36 -4.30 4.37
C PHE A 86 -5.32 -4.78 3.29
N ILE A 87 -5.12 -4.28 2.07
CA ILE A 87 -5.81 -4.70 0.87
C ILE A 87 -4.94 -5.76 0.19
N LEU A 88 -5.37 -7.02 0.24
CA LEU A 88 -4.72 -8.15 -0.43
C LEU A 88 -4.95 -8.02 -1.94
N ALA A 89 -3.89 -7.79 -2.70
CA ALA A 89 -3.95 -7.40 -4.10
C ALA A 89 -4.09 -8.61 -5.06
N ASP A 90 -5.02 -9.51 -4.77
CA ASP A 90 -5.30 -10.71 -5.57
C ASP A 90 -5.71 -10.38 -7.00
N ALA A 91 -6.54 -9.34 -7.17
CA ALA A 91 -6.93 -8.89 -8.50
C ALA A 91 -5.72 -8.36 -9.31
N HIS A 92 -4.72 -7.73 -8.67
CA HIS A 92 -3.48 -7.35 -9.35
C HIS A 92 -2.64 -8.57 -9.71
N ALA A 93 -2.55 -9.56 -8.82
CA ALA A 93 -1.81 -10.79 -9.06
C ALA A 93 -2.35 -11.55 -10.28
N LEU A 94 -3.68 -11.72 -10.36
CA LEU A 94 -4.35 -12.35 -11.52
C LEU A 94 -4.09 -11.58 -12.84
N GLN A 95 -3.92 -10.27 -12.76
CA GLN A 95 -3.57 -9.46 -13.92
C GLN A 95 -2.12 -9.64 -14.34
N ASN A 96 -1.21 -9.93 -13.42
CA ASN A 96 0.21 -10.17 -13.72
C ASN A 96 0.48 -11.59 -14.23
N ASP A 97 -0.29 -12.58 -13.78
CA ASP A 97 -0.17 -13.99 -14.13
C ASP A 97 -1.57 -14.63 -14.16
N SER A 98 -2.01 -15.11 -15.33
CA SER A 98 -3.31 -15.77 -15.50
C SER A 98 -3.21 -17.28 -15.65
N THR A 99 -2.03 -17.86 -15.44
CA THR A 99 -1.88 -19.32 -15.44
C THR A 99 -2.56 -19.91 -14.20
N PRO A 100 -3.16 -21.12 -14.28
CA PRO A 100 -3.74 -21.78 -13.12
C PRO A 100 -2.74 -21.90 -11.95
N ASP A 101 -1.51 -22.31 -12.26
CA ASP A 101 -0.43 -22.46 -11.28
C ASP A 101 -0.02 -21.12 -10.64
N GLY A 102 0.04 -20.05 -11.44
CA GLY A 102 0.33 -18.69 -10.97
C GLY A 102 -0.76 -18.18 -10.03
N TRP A 103 -2.02 -18.38 -10.39
CA TRP A 103 -3.15 -18.02 -9.54
C TRP A 103 -3.15 -18.81 -8.23
N GLU A 104 -2.97 -20.14 -8.27
CA GLU A 104 -2.93 -20.97 -7.06
C GLU A 104 -1.82 -20.54 -6.11
N ARG A 105 -0.62 -20.26 -6.65
CA ARG A 105 0.51 -19.73 -5.89
C ARG A 105 0.17 -18.41 -5.21
N ASP A 106 -0.32 -17.43 -5.98
CA ASP A 106 -0.52 -16.07 -5.50
C ASP A 106 -1.71 -15.99 -4.53
N SER A 107 -2.81 -16.69 -4.84
CA SER A 107 -3.99 -16.75 -3.96
C SER A 107 -3.69 -17.51 -2.67
N GLY A 108 -2.99 -18.64 -2.73
CA GLY A 108 -2.55 -19.38 -1.54
C GLY A 108 -1.58 -18.61 -0.66
N TYR A 109 -0.67 -17.82 -1.24
CA TYR A 109 0.20 -16.90 -0.49
C TYR A 109 -0.61 -15.82 0.23
N LEU A 110 -1.47 -15.10 -0.50
CA LEU A 110 -2.26 -14.00 0.04
C LEU A 110 -3.26 -14.46 1.10
N GLU A 111 -3.82 -15.65 0.97
CA GLU A 111 -4.71 -16.22 1.98
C GLU A 111 -3.98 -16.43 3.31
N GLN A 112 -2.78 -17.01 3.27
CA GLN A 112 -1.95 -17.22 4.45
C GLN A 112 -1.51 -15.88 5.08
N VAL A 113 -1.12 -14.89 4.26
CA VAL A 113 -0.85 -13.53 4.75
C VAL A 113 -2.09 -12.95 5.43
N GLY A 114 -3.27 -13.05 4.81
CA GLY A 114 -4.53 -12.55 5.36
C GLY A 114 -4.84 -13.13 6.74
N ARG A 115 -4.60 -14.43 6.94
CA ARG A 115 -4.74 -15.08 8.25
C ARG A 115 -3.76 -14.51 9.27
N PHE A 116 -2.48 -14.32 8.91
CA PHE A 116 -1.50 -13.72 9.82
C PHE A 116 -1.85 -12.29 10.21
N LEU A 117 -2.29 -11.47 9.24
CA LEU A 117 -2.73 -10.10 9.51
C LEU A 117 -3.85 -10.06 10.55
N VAL A 118 -4.88 -10.90 10.37
CA VAL A 118 -6.02 -10.97 11.30
C VAL A 118 -5.59 -11.47 12.68
N GLN A 119 -4.74 -12.49 12.74
CA GLN A 119 -4.18 -13.00 14.00
C GLN A 119 -3.35 -11.95 14.75
N SER A 120 -2.69 -11.04 14.02
CA SER A 120 -1.95 -9.90 14.59
C SER A 120 -2.83 -8.68 14.90
N GLY A 121 -4.16 -8.79 14.80
CA GLY A 121 -5.10 -7.71 15.13
C GLY A 121 -5.32 -6.67 14.03
N PHE A 122 -4.84 -6.94 12.81
CA PHE A 122 -5.08 -6.10 11.64
C PHE A 122 -6.33 -6.51 10.87
N LYS A 123 -6.86 -5.60 10.05
CA LYS A 123 -7.92 -5.92 9.10
C LYS A 123 -7.30 -6.33 7.76
N ALA A 124 -7.89 -7.35 7.13
CA ALA A 124 -7.55 -7.75 5.76
C ALA A 124 -8.79 -7.68 4.87
N ARG A 125 -8.63 -7.19 3.64
CA ARG A 125 -9.68 -7.12 2.61
C ARG A 125 -9.11 -7.55 1.27
N TRP A 126 -9.82 -8.40 0.54
CA TRP A 126 -9.45 -8.76 -0.82
C TRP A 126 -9.76 -7.63 -1.78
N LEU A 127 -8.86 -7.36 -2.72
CA LEU A 127 -9.08 -6.35 -3.75
C LEU A 127 -10.20 -6.77 -4.70
N SER A 128 -10.29 -8.05 -5.06
CA SER A 128 -11.40 -8.59 -5.86
C SER A 128 -12.76 -8.34 -5.21
N TRP A 129 -12.86 -8.45 -3.89
CA TRP A 129 -14.08 -8.13 -3.15
C TRP A 129 -14.42 -6.64 -3.24
N LEU A 130 -13.43 -5.75 -3.12
CA LEU A 130 -13.63 -4.32 -3.31
C LEU A 130 -14.06 -3.98 -4.74
N TRP A 131 -13.45 -4.62 -5.74
CA TRP A 131 -13.83 -4.48 -7.14
C TRP A 131 -15.28 -4.87 -7.38
N ALA A 132 -15.72 -6.02 -6.84
CA ALA A 132 -17.11 -6.47 -6.92
C ALA A 132 -18.09 -5.52 -6.21
N LYS A 133 -17.64 -4.85 -5.14
CA LYS A 133 -18.42 -3.81 -4.45
C LYS A 133 -18.56 -2.54 -5.30
N TRP A 134 -17.48 -2.07 -5.92
CA TRP A 134 -17.46 -0.81 -6.66
C TRP A 134 -18.07 -0.91 -8.05
N TRP A 135 -17.97 -2.08 -8.68
CA TRP A 135 -18.39 -2.29 -10.05
C TRP A 135 -19.24 -3.55 -10.18
N LYS A 136 -20.39 -3.42 -10.86
CA LYS A 136 -21.28 -4.56 -11.16
C LYS A 136 -20.65 -5.59 -12.10
N THR A 137 -19.66 -5.15 -12.88
CA THR A 137 -18.90 -5.96 -13.84
C THR A 137 -17.43 -5.56 -13.74
N THR A 138 -16.51 -6.49 -13.99
CA THR A 138 -15.08 -6.17 -14.05
C THR A 138 -14.84 -5.03 -15.04
N PRO A 139 -14.19 -3.94 -14.62
CA PRO A 139 -13.93 -2.82 -15.51
C PRO A 139 -13.06 -3.25 -16.69
N SER A 140 -13.44 -2.82 -17.89
CA SER A 140 -12.60 -2.98 -19.09
C SER A 140 -11.52 -1.91 -19.10
N PHE A 141 -10.28 -2.31 -19.36
CA PHE A 141 -9.15 -1.39 -19.48
C PHE A 141 -8.94 -1.02 -20.95
N ARG A 142 -8.76 0.26 -21.24
CA ARG A 142 -8.39 0.75 -22.59
C ARG A 142 -6.90 1.06 -22.61
N PHE A 143 -6.24 0.68 -23.71
CA PHE A 143 -4.79 0.79 -23.87
C PHE A 143 -4.40 1.52 -25.16
N PRO A 144 -3.39 2.41 -25.10
CA PRO A 144 -2.80 2.99 -23.89
C PRO A 144 -3.84 3.85 -23.13
N SER A 145 -3.71 3.96 -21.81
CA SER A 145 -4.57 4.88 -21.05
C SER A 145 -4.14 6.33 -21.27
N GLU A 146 -5.07 7.29 -21.25
CA GLU A 146 -4.70 8.72 -21.36
C GLU A 146 -3.79 9.14 -20.21
N GLU A 147 -3.96 8.52 -19.03
CA GLU A 147 -3.18 8.77 -17.83
C GLU A 147 -1.70 8.41 -18.01
N TRP A 148 -1.38 7.39 -18.83
CA TRP A 148 0.00 7.02 -19.13
C TRP A 148 0.82 8.18 -19.70
N TRP A 149 0.22 8.91 -20.64
CA TRP A 149 0.86 10.03 -21.32
C TRP A 149 1.02 11.26 -20.43
N ARG A 150 0.23 11.35 -19.36
CA ARG A 150 0.32 12.42 -18.35
C ARG A 150 1.43 12.18 -17.31
N LEU A 151 1.97 10.97 -17.24
CA LEU A 151 3.10 10.67 -16.35
C LEU A 151 4.38 11.35 -16.86
N ASN A 152 5.33 11.65 -15.97
CA ASN A 152 6.66 12.06 -16.39
C ASN A 152 7.51 10.84 -16.81
N ASP A 153 8.59 11.07 -17.56
CA ASP A 153 9.45 10.00 -18.07
C ASP A 153 10.03 9.13 -16.96
N TYR A 154 10.48 9.74 -15.86
CA TYR A 154 11.05 9.00 -14.74
C TYR A 154 10.07 7.96 -14.16
N LEU A 155 8.83 8.37 -13.88
CA LEU A 155 7.79 7.48 -13.37
C LEU A 155 7.41 6.40 -14.39
N ARG A 156 7.35 6.73 -15.68
CA ARG A 156 7.12 5.72 -16.73
C ARG A 156 8.21 4.65 -16.73
N GLN A 157 9.48 5.05 -16.63
CA GLN A 157 10.60 4.11 -16.59
C GLN A 157 10.56 3.22 -15.34
N GLU A 158 10.20 3.76 -14.17
CA GLU A 158 10.01 2.95 -12.97
C GLU A 158 8.87 1.93 -13.13
N LEU A 159 7.75 2.33 -13.75
CA LEU A 159 6.63 1.43 -14.02
C LEU A 159 6.99 0.32 -15.02
N LEU A 160 7.75 0.64 -16.07
CA LEU A 160 8.28 -0.36 -17.00
C LEU A 160 9.21 -1.35 -16.29
N ARG A 161 10.10 -0.84 -15.42
CA ARG A 161 10.98 -1.68 -14.60
C ARG A 161 10.18 -2.59 -13.67
N MET A 162 9.11 -2.10 -13.04
CA MET A 162 8.22 -2.91 -12.22
C MET A 162 7.51 -3.98 -13.06
N ALA A 163 6.96 -3.62 -14.22
CA ALA A 163 6.32 -4.55 -15.14
C ALA A 163 7.29 -5.67 -15.57
N GLN A 164 8.52 -5.33 -15.97
CA GLN A 164 9.54 -6.29 -16.36
C GLN A 164 9.82 -7.35 -15.27
N ASN A 165 9.71 -6.99 -13.99
CA ASN A 165 9.98 -7.88 -12.86
C ASN A 165 8.78 -8.75 -12.45
N HIS A 166 7.56 -8.30 -12.72
CA HIS A 166 6.34 -8.87 -12.13
C HIS A 166 5.37 -9.46 -13.16
N HIS A 167 5.38 -8.99 -14.40
CA HIS A 167 4.50 -9.50 -15.45
C HIS A 167 5.01 -10.85 -15.98
N ARG A 168 4.09 -11.76 -16.27
CA ARG A 168 4.36 -13.14 -16.72
C ARG A 168 3.48 -13.59 -17.90
N LYS A 169 2.76 -12.67 -18.52
CA LYS A 169 1.87 -12.96 -19.64
C LYS A 169 2.64 -12.84 -20.95
N ASP A 170 2.00 -13.23 -22.05
CA ASP A 170 2.56 -13.06 -23.40
C ASP A 170 2.40 -11.63 -23.94
N GLU A 171 2.22 -10.64 -23.05
CA GLU A 171 2.11 -9.23 -23.44
C GLU A 171 3.46 -8.52 -23.40
N SER A 172 3.54 -7.34 -24.01
CA SER A 172 4.70 -6.48 -23.86
C SER A 172 4.78 -5.88 -22.45
N VAL A 173 6.01 -5.53 -22.03
CA VAL A 173 6.27 -4.85 -20.75
C VAL A 173 5.53 -3.51 -20.69
N GLU A 174 5.44 -2.82 -21.83
CA GLU A 174 4.69 -1.58 -22.00
C GLU A 174 3.19 -1.79 -21.74
N GLU A 175 2.58 -2.82 -22.33
CA GLU A 175 1.17 -3.14 -22.11
C GLU A 175 0.87 -3.47 -20.65
N ALA A 176 1.76 -4.23 -20.00
CA ALA A 176 1.64 -4.53 -18.58
C ALA A 176 1.71 -3.26 -17.72
N ALA A 177 2.63 -2.33 -18.04
CA ALA A 177 2.74 -1.05 -17.35
C ALA A 177 1.51 -0.15 -17.59
N TRP A 178 0.99 -0.09 -18.82
CA TRP A 178 -0.24 0.63 -19.15
C TRP A 178 -1.44 0.07 -18.38
N ARG A 179 -1.55 -1.25 -18.31
CA ARG A 179 -2.56 -1.95 -17.52
C ARG A 179 -2.50 -1.60 -16.06
N TYR A 180 -1.31 -1.60 -15.47
CA TYR A 180 -1.15 -1.15 -14.10
C TYR A 180 -1.66 0.28 -13.91
N VAL A 181 -1.27 1.23 -14.78
CA VAL A 181 -1.71 2.62 -14.68
C VAL A 181 -3.22 2.77 -14.86
N ALA A 182 -3.82 2.07 -15.81
CA ALA A 182 -5.26 2.07 -16.03
C ALA A 182 -6.03 1.53 -14.80
N MET A 183 -5.60 0.40 -14.24
CA MET A 183 -6.17 -0.15 -13.01
C MET A 183 -6.10 0.85 -11.86
N ARG A 184 -4.90 1.41 -11.61
CA ARG A 184 -4.68 2.36 -10.52
C ARG A 184 -5.51 3.63 -10.68
N SER A 185 -5.69 4.11 -11.91
CA SER A 185 -6.50 5.32 -12.19
C SER A 185 -7.98 5.10 -11.87
N LEU A 186 -8.50 3.89 -12.10
CA LEU A 186 -9.88 3.53 -11.75
C LEU A 186 -10.06 3.27 -10.24
N GLU A 187 -9.07 2.63 -9.60
CA GLU A 187 -9.10 2.29 -8.17
C GLU A 187 -8.90 3.51 -7.26
N ALA A 188 -8.00 4.42 -7.63
CA ALA A 188 -7.60 5.55 -6.81
C ALA A 188 -8.77 6.37 -6.23
N PRO A 189 -9.77 6.83 -7.03
CA PRO A 189 -10.90 7.56 -6.48
C PRO A 189 -11.79 6.69 -5.58
N ARG A 190 -11.97 5.41 -5.91
CA ARG A 190 -12.80 4.47 -5.13
C ARG A 190 -12.18 4.15 -3.77
N LEU A 191 -10.86 4.01 -3.73
CA LEU A 191 -10.11 3.84 -2.48
C LEU A 191 -10.20 5.08 -1.60
N ALA A 192 -10.07 6.28 -2.18
CA ALA A 192 -10.19 7.52 -1.44
C ALA A 192 -11.60 7.72 -0.84
N GLU A 193 -12.63 7.28 -1.55
CA GLU A 193 -14.02 7.26 -1.08
C GLU A 193 -14.24 6.20 0.02
N GLU A 194 -13.88 4.94 -0.26
CA GLU A 194 -14.07 3.78 0.63
C GLU A 194 -13.36 3.97 1.98
N TYR A 195 -12.15 4.53 1.95
CA TYR A 195 -11.30 4.74 3.12
C TYR A 195 -11.16 6.23 3.47
N ALA A 196 -12.22 7.00 3.23
CA ALA A 196 -12.27 8.41 3.61
C ALA A 196 -11.92 8.58 5.10
N GLY A 197 -10.97 9.48 5.39
CA GLY A 197 -10.47 9.72 6.74
C GLY A 197 -9.37 8.75 7.21
N ALA A 198 -8.80 7.93 6.32
CA ALA A 198 -7.61 7.14 6.59
C ALA A 198 -6.34 7.76 5.98
N ILE A 199 -5.19 7.35 6.50
CA ILE A 199 -3.87 7.59 5.91
C ILE A 199 -3.54 6.40 5.01
N PHE A 200 -3.30 6.65 3.73
CA PHE A 200 -2.81 5.60 2.84
C PHE A 200 -1.34 5.31 3.15
N HIS A 201 -0.88 4.06 3.13
CA HIS A 201 0.54 3.75 3.28
C HIS A 201 1.02 2.86 2.12
N CYS A 202 2.28 3.06 1.71
CA CYS A 202 2.88 2.27 0.64
C CYS A 202 4.40 2.18 0.74
N PHE A 203 4.96 1.11 0.19
CA PHE A 203 6.42 0.88 0.06
C PHE A 203 6.93 1.37 -1.29
N ALA A 204 6.58 2.60 -1.62
CA ALA A 204 6.96 3.27 -2.85
C ALA A 204 7.65 4.59 -2.51
N GLY A 205 8.40 5.15 -3.46
CA GLY A 205 8.84 6.52 -3.34
C GLY A 205 7.71 7.51 -3.67
N ARG A 206 7.90 8.77 -3.28
CA ARG A 206 6.91 9.84 -3.43
C ARG A 206 6.53 10.10 -4.89
N GLU A 207 7.44 9.81 -5.82
CA GLU A 207 7.24 9.86 -7.27
C GLU A 207 6.03 9.04 -7.74
N MET A 208 5.64 7.99 -7.01
CA MET A 208 4.48 7.14 -7.35
C MET A 208 3.15 7.83 -7.06
N ARG A 209 3.13 9.00 -6.41
CA ARG A 209 1.89 9.74 -6.05
C ARG A 209 0.85 9.86 -7.18
N PRO A 210 1.20 10.04 -8.47
CA PRO A 210 0.23 10.11 -9.56
C PRO A 210 -0.61 8.83 -9.77
N VAL A 211 -0.12 7.66 -9.31
CA VAL A 211 -0.83 6.36 -9.42
C VAL A 211 -1.38 5.87 -8.07
N LEU A 212 -1.40 6.74 -7.06
CA LEU A 212 -1.92 6.46 -5.72
C LEU A 212 -3.25 7.19 -5.47
N PRO A 213 -4.09 6.70 -4.54
CA PRO A 213 -5.31 7.38 -4.13
C PRO A 213 -5.01 8.81 -3.67
N SER A 214 -5.95 9.74 -3.88
CA SER A 214 -5.79 11.11 -3.42
C SER A 214 -6.08 11.25 -1.93
N MET A 215 -5.18 10.68 -1.12
CA MET A 215 -5.27 10.60 0.33
C MET A 215 -3.95 11.07 0.95
N PRO A 216 -3.96 11.57 2.20
CA PRO A 216 -2.74 11.71 2.98
C PRO A 216 -2.00 10.38 2.97
N THR A 217 -0.79 10.36 2.42
CA THR A 217 -0.04 9.13 2.18
C THR A 217 1.18 9.12 3.09
N LEU A 218 1.48 7.96 3.67
CA LEU A 218 2.70 7.62 4.41
C LEU A 218 3.59 6.73 3.52
N PHE A 219 4.66 7.32 2.98
CA PHE A 219 5.63 6.58 2.17
C PHE A 219 6.64 5.90 3.09
N LEU A 220 6.54 4.58 3.19
CA LEU A 220 7.38 3.75 4.04
C LEU A 220 8.64 3.35 3.29
N LYS A 221 9.79 3.44 3.98
CA LYS A 221 11.10 3.07 3.43
C LYS A 221 11.17 1.57 3.15
N SER A 222 11.47 1.13 1.92
CA SER A 222 11.91 -0.24 1.65
C SER A 222 13.42 -0.42 1.87
N THR A 223 13.90 -1.59 2.34
CA THR A 223 15.34 -1.90 2.44
C THR A 223 15.68 -3.19 1.70
N LEU A 224 16.75 -3.16 0.90
CA LEU A 224 17.38 -4.35 0.32
C LEU A 224 18.09 -5.14 1.43
N GLY A 225 17.75 -6.42 1.59
CA GLY A 225 18.58 -7.39 2.29
C GLY A 225 19.44 -8.18 1.30
N GLU A 226 20.28 -9.09 1.81
CA GLU A 226 21.27 -9.86 1.03
C GLU A 226 20.66 -10.69 -0.13
N LYS A 227 19.34 -10.96 -0.10
CA LYS A 227 18.61 -11.74 -1.12
C LYS A 227 17.57 -10.91 -1.91
N GLY A 228 17.64 -9.58 -1.86
CA GLY A 228 16.75 -8.69 -2.60
C GLY A 228 15.95 -7.72 -1.73
N VAL A 229 14.95 -7.05 -2.31
CA VAL A 229 14.13 -6.03 -1.62
C VAL A 229 13.28 -6.71 -0.55
N HIS A 230 13.61 -6.48 0.73
CA HIS A 230 12.76 -6.83 1.86
C HIS A 230 11.93 -5.59 2.22
N ASN A 231 10.67 -5.57 1.80
CA ASN A 231 9.72 -4.59 2.33
C ASN A 231 9.58 -4.82 3.86
N PRO A 232 9.60 -3.76 4.70
CA PRO A 232 10.85 -3.30 5.33
C PRO A 232 10.83 -2.99 6.84
N TRP A 233 12.04 -2.87 7.41
CA TRP A 233 12.33 -2.57 8.81
C TRP A 233 12.55 -1.07 9.00
N PHE A 234 12.01 -0.51 10.08
CA PHE A 234 12.27 0.88 10.45
C PHE A 234 13.56 0.97 11.28
N TRP A 235 14.29 2.05 11.09
CA TRP A 235 15.46 2.39 11.91
C TRP A 235 15.28 3.85 12.27
N PHE A 236 14.99 4.10 13.55
CA PHE A 236 15.37 5.36 14.17
C PHE A 236 16.84 5.27 14.61
N LEU A 237 17.48 6.41 14.52
CA LEU A 237 18.89 6.71 14.77
C LEU A 237 19.34 6.30 16.18
N GLU A 238 20.57 5.78 16.30
CA GLU A 238 21.49 6.29 17.32
C GLU A 238 22.04 7.64 16.83
#